data_AF-A0A848L9L9-F1
#
_entry.id   AF-A0A848L9L9-F1
#
_cell.length_a   1.000
_cell.length_b   1.000
_cell.length_c   1.000
_cell.angle_alpha   90.00
_cell.angle_beta   90.00
_cell.angle_gamma   90.00
#
_symmetry.space_group_name_H-M   'P 1'
#
loop_
_entity.id
_entity.type
_entity.pdbx_description
1 polymer ?
#
loop_
_entity_poly.entity_id
_entity_poly.type
_entity_poly.pdbx_seq_one_letter_code
_entity_poly.pdbx_strand_id
1 'polypeptide(L)'
;MKLSRFVKSLVVSCALGSTAGCGEALRDGEYVGEAIYVVQGDVKSLAPVEEGGTTRVTLAWDNWVREGDIISFQGVELTSKNPPFDYELRVVEPPALEMLNELEDGRIGFAYLYVYEDLDGDGRPDHGQSDWSSLRGMARNHVVVYVPELTGGLKATLRELELFTNVDALKPGFNLARGVCATEENTFDKLEIVPNEPVTVSAPDDGSVPSCINYH
;
A
#
# COMPACT_ATOMS: atom_id res chain seq x y z
N MET A 1 3.10 72.92 39.69
CA MET A 1 3.21 72.99 38.21
C MET A 1 2.65 71.69 37.66
N LYS A 2 1.48 71.67 37.00
CA LYS A 2 1.28 71.82 35.53
C LYS A 2 2.33 70.96 34.77
N LEU A 3 2.01 69.96 33.94
CA LEU A 3 0.84 69.76 33.08
C LEU A 3 0.73 68.29 32.64
N SER A 4 -0.51 67.84 32.55
CA SER A 4 -1.02 66.61 31.95
C SER A 4 -0.78 66.48 30.43
N ARG A 5 -0.62 65.25 29.95
CA ARG A 5 -1.20 64.73 28.69
C ARG A 5 -1.64 63.28 28.96
N PHE A 6 -2.94 63.01 29.19
CA PHE A 6 -3.98 62.68 28.19
C PHE A 6 -3.51 61.58 27.22
N VAL A 7 -3.94 60.32 27.33
CA VAL A 7 -5.30 59.71 27.25
C VAL A 7 -5.33 58.82 26.01
N LYS A 8 -5.69 57.55 26.21
CA LYS A 8 -6.63 56.70 25.43
C LYS A 8 -6.43 55.28 25.96
N SER A 9 -7.43 54.72 26.65
CA SER A 9 -8.40 53.76 26.07
C SER A 9 -7.72 52.42 25.78
N LEU A 10 -8.25 51.24 26.10
CA LEU A 10 -9.63 50.81 26.24
C LEU A 10 -9.57 49.34 26.73
N VAL A 11 -10.60 48.91 27.49
CA VAL A 11 -11.24 47.58 27.38
C VAL A 11 -10.50 46.35 27.93
N VAL A 12 -10.96 45.99 29.13
CA VAL A 12 -11.35 44.65 29.59
C VAL A 12 -11.64 43.67 28.45
N SER A 13 -11.04 42.48 28.44
CA SER A 13 -11.79 41.24 28.21
C SER A 13 -10.97 39.99 28.52
N CYS A 14 -11.59 39.13 29.32
CA CYS A 14 -11.26 37.73 29.51
C CYS A 14 -11.04 37.02 28.17
N ALA A 15 -9.97 36.23 28.10
CA ALA A 15 -10.02 34.97 27.39
C ALA A 15 -9.22 33.98 28.23
N LEU A 16 -9.96 33.23 29.04
CA LEU A 16 -9.56 31.88 29.44
C LEU A 16 -9.20 31.17 28.14
N GLY A 17 -7.90 30.96 27.92
CA GLY A 17 -7.42 30.11 26.84
C GLY A 17 -7.84 28.69 27.17
N SER A 18 -9.05 28.36 26.74
CA SER A 18 -9.53 27.00 26.60
C SER A 18 -8.44 26.19 25.94
N THR A 19 -7.82 25.29 26.68
CA THR A 19 -7.17 24.12 26.09
C THR A 19 -8.30 23.33 25.43
N ALA A 20 -8.65 23.72 24.20
CA ALA A 20 -9.42 22.89 23.32
C ALA A 20 -8.58 21.64 23.11
N GLY A 21 -8.99 20.55 23.76
CA GLY A 21 -8.55 19.22 23.38
C GLY A 21 -8.97 19.01 21.93
N CYS A 22 -7.99 19.08 21.01
CA CYS A 22 -8.08 18.36 19.75
C CYS A 22 -7.91 16.89 20.09
N GLY A 23 -9.01 16.28 20.47
CA GLY A 23 -9.09 14.91 20.92
C GLY A 23 -10.56 14.60 21.13
N GLU A 24 -11.37 14.88 20.09
CA GLU A 24 -12.59 14.12 19.93
C GLU A 24 -12.16 12.66 19.88
N ALA A 25 -12.40 11.96 20.98
CA ALA A 25 -12.51 10.52 20.95
C ALA A 25 -13.60 10.23 19.92
N LEU A 26 -13.18 9.83 18.72
CA LEU A 26 -14.09 9.32 17.69
C LEU A 26 -14.91 8.22 18.37
N ARG A 27 -16.20 8.50 18.47
CA ARG A 27 -17.14 7.80 19.33
C ARG A 27 -17.84 6.66 18.60
N ASP A 28 -17.20 6.17 17.55
CA ASP A 28 -17.65 5.07 16.71
C ASP A 28 -16.49 4.07 16.66
N GLY A 29 -16.74 2.83 17.08
CA GLY A 29 -15.75 1.80 17.40
C GLY A 29 -14.93 1.23 16.23
N GLU A 30 -14.57 2.06 15.24
CA GLU A 30 -13.82 1.69 14.03
C GLU A 30 -12.49 2.45 13.91
N TYR A 31 -11.93 2.92 15.02
CA TYR A 31 -10.56 3.45 14.96
C TYR A 31 -9.56 2.30 14.81
N VAL A 32 -9.11 2.09 13.58
CA VAL A 32 -8.13 1.07 13.19
C VAL A 32 -6.66 1.52 13.31
N GLY A 33 -6.41 2.75 13.78
CA GLY A 33 -5.06 3.32 13.93
C GLY A 33 -4.73 4.45 12.93
N GLU A 34 -3.58 5.09 13.11
CA GLU A 34 -3.02 6.01 12.11
C GLU A 34 -2.36 5.22 10.98
N ALA A 35 -2.57 5.67 9.74
CA ALA A 35 -1.95 5.02 8.60
C ALA A 35 -0.43 5.28 8.61
N ILE A 36 0.36 4.21 8.63
CA ILE A 36 1.81 4.25 8.50
C ILE A 36 2.25 4.24 7.03
N TYR A 37 1.36 3.83 6.12
CA TYR A 37 1.54 3.92 4.67
C TYR A 37 0.18 3.98 3.96
N VAL A 38 0.14 4.61 2.79
CA VAL A 38 -1.08 4.76 1.99
C VAL A 38 -0.76 4.46 0.53
N VAL A 39 -1.54 3.57 -0.08
CA VAL A 39 -1.54 3.29 -1.52
C VAL A 39 -2.85 3.81 -2.08
N GLN A 40 -2.78 4.63 -3.11
CA GLN A 40 -3.96 5.24 -3.73
C GLN A 40 -3.89 5.06 -5.24
N GLY A 41 -5.05 5.09 -5.90
CA GLY A 41 -5.10 5.00 -7.35
C GLY A 41 -6.51 4.75 -7.85
N ASP A 42 -6.60 4.15 -9.03
CA ASP A 42 -7.84 3.96 -9.75
C ASP A 42 -8.04 2.51 -10.21
N VAL A 43 -9.30 2.09 -10.25
CA VAL A 43 -9.75 0.83 -10.84
C VAL A 43 -10.45 1.18 -12.15
N LYS A 44 -9.84 0.86 -13.31
CA LYS A 44 -10.34 1.35 -14.62
C LYS A 44 -11.48 0.53 -15.20
N SER A 45 -11.36 -0.79 -15.18
CA SER A 45 -12.32 -1.68 -15.82
C SER A 45 -12.13 -3.10 -15.29
N LEU A 46 -13.06 -3.54 -14.45
CA LEU A 46 -13.18 -4.94 -14.03
C LEU A 46 -14.55 -5.44 -14.51
N ALA A 47 -14.67 -6.74 -14.77
CA ALA A 47 -15.96 -7.35 -15.04
C ALA A 47 -16.96 -6.98 -13.93
N PRO A 48 -18.25 -6.76 -14.24
CA PRO A 48 -19.28 -6.52 -13.23
C PRO A 48 -19.27 -7.63 -12.18
N VAL A 49 -19.68 -7.29 -10.95
CA VAL A 49 -19.79 -8.28 -9.88
C VAL A 49 -20.80 -9.36 -10.27
N GLU A 50 -20.37 -10.62 -10.25
CA GLU A 50 -21.23 -11.76 -10.59
C GLU A 50 -21.97 -12.31 -9.36
N GLU A 51 -21.36 -12.23 -8.18
CA GLU A 51 -21.91 -12.79 -6.94
C GLU A 51 -22.07 -11.75 -5.81
N GLY A 52 -22.86 -12.07 -4.79
CA GLY A 52 -23.27 -11.10 -3.75
C GLY A 52 -22.17 -10.57 -2.81
N GLY A 53 -20.90 -10.93 -3.02
CA GLY A 53 -19.79 -10.66 -2.11
C GLY A 53 -19.35 -9.19 -1.99
N THR A 54 -18.35 -8.97 -1.16
CA THR A 54 -17.74 -7.66 -0.92
C THR A 54 -16.51 -7.49 -1.78
N THR A 55 -16.45 -6.42 -2.57
CA THR A 55 -15.23 -6.10 -3.33
C THR A 55 -14.17 -5.55 -2.36
N ARG A 56 -12.96 -6.11 -2.39
CA ARG A 56 -11.84 -5.64 -1.57
C ARG A 56 -10.68 -5.17 -2.44
N VAL A 57 -9.92 -4.18 -1.95
CA VAL A 57 -8.56 -3.87 -2.44
C VAL A 57 -7.59 -4.27 -1.35
N THR A 58 -6.57 -5.06 -1.72
CA THR A 58 -5.72 -5.73 -0.75
C THR A 58 -4.26 -5.78 -1.19
N LEU A 59 -3.35 -5.59 -0.25
CA LEU A 59 -1.95 -5.99 -0.37
C LEU A 59 -1.81 -7.48 -0.02
N ALA A 60 -1.41 -8.25 -1.02
CA ALA A 60 -1.15 -9.68 -0.92
C ALA A 60 0.37 -9.89 -0.78
N TRP A 61 0.83 -10.29 0.41
CA TRP A 61 2.26 -10.46 0.72
C TRP A 61 2.78 -11.81 0.24
N ASP A 62 3.83 -11.77 -0.57
CA ASP A 62 4.47 -12.93 -1.19
C ASP A 62 5.79 -13.30 -0.51
N ASN A 63 5.92 -14.57 -0.13
CA ASN A 63 7.13 -15.16 0.44
C ASN A 63 7.59 -16.38 -0.37
N TRP A 64 8.14 -16.08 -1.55
CA TRP A 64 8.69 -17.06 -2.48
C TRP A 64 9.92 -17.81 -1.94
N VAL A 65 10.63 -17.28 -0.94
CA VAL A 65 11.80 -17.97 -0.35
C VAL A 65 11.41 -19.20 0.46
N ARG A 66 10.25 -19.19 1.12
CA ARG A 66 9.84 -20.27 2.03
C ARG A 66 8.87 -21.26 1.40
N GLU A 67 7.78 -20.78 0.82
CA GLU A 67 6.68 -21.66 0.37
C GLU A 67 6.14 -21.31 -1.03
N GLY A 68 6.62 -20.26 -1.69
CA GLY A 68 6.13 -19.91 -3.03
C GLY A 68 4.71 -19.31 -3.06
N ASP A 69 4.12 -19.10 -1.88
CA ASP A 69 2.71 -18.81 -1.70
C ASP A 69 2.49 -17.43 -1.05
N ILE A 70 1.34 -16.82 -1.34
CA ILE A 70 0.86 -15.57 -0.75
C ILE A 70 0.30 -15.86 0.64
N ILE A 71 0.98 -15.37 1.66
CA ILE A 71 0.71 -15.80 3.03
C ILE A 71 -0.15 -14.83 3.83
N SER A 72 -0.45 -13.64 3.31
CA SER A 72 -1.34 -12.70 3.98
C SER A 72 -1.97 -11.67 3.06
N PHE A 73 -3.14 -11.21 3.49
CA PHE A 73 -3.99 -10.23 2.84
C PHE A 73 -4.24 -9.07 3.82
N GLN A 74 -3.77 -7.88 3.47
CA GLN A 74 -4.08 -6.64 4.20
C GLN A 74 -4.86 -5.70 3.29
N GLY A 75 -6.16 -5.57 3.52
CA GLY A 75 -7.04 -4.88 2.58
C GLY A 75 -8.23 -4.18 3.20
N VAL A 76 -8.79 -3.25 2.44
CA VAL A 76 -10.01 -2.50 2.80
C VAL A 76 -11.17 -2.95 1.93
N GLU A 77 -12.36 -2.92 2.53
CA GLU A 77 -13.61 -3.06 1.79
C GLU A 77 -13.86 -1.81 0.97
N LEU A 78 -14.25 -2.02 -0.29
CA LEU A 78 -14.63 -0.93 -1.16
C LEU A 78 -16.13 -0.66 -1.04
N THR A 79 -16.46 0.62 -0.91
CA THR A 79 -17.86 1.08 -0.90
C THR A 79 -18.50 0.98 -2.28
N SER A 80 -17.72 1.02 -3.35
CA SER A 80 -18.18 0.82 -4.73
C SER A 80 -17.83 -0.57 -5.24
N LYS A 81 -18.84 -1.25 -5.81
CA LYS A 81 -18.70 -2.59 -6.40
C LYS A 81 -18.37 -2.58 -7.89
N ASN A 82 -18.68 -1.47 -8.59
CA ASN A 82 -18.66 -1.37 -10.05
C ASN A 82 -17.67 -0.29 -10.52
N PRO A 83 -16.58 -0.68 -11.21
CA PRO A 83 -15.64 0.24 -11.84
C PRO A 83 -16.29 1.13 -12.92
N PRO A 84 -15.71 2.30 -13.25
CA PRO A 84 -14.47 2.83 -12.68
C PRO A 84 -14.68 3.53 -11.32
N PHE A 85 -13.70 3.42 -10.42
CA PHE A 85 -13.67 4.16 -9.16
C PHE A 85 -12.24 4.34 -8.65
N ASP A 86 -12.04 5.35 -7.81
CA ASP A 86 -10.79 5.58 -7.08
C ASP A 86 -10.77 4.77 -5.77
N TYR A 87 -9.59 4.41 -5.29
CA TYR A 87 -9.40 3.75 -4.00
C TYR A 87 -8.28 4.41 -3.18
N GLU A 88 -8.39 4.26 -1.86
CA GLU A 88 -7.35 4.59 -0.90
C GLU A 88 -7.20 3.42 0.08
N LEU A 89 -6.06 2.73 0.03
CA LEU A 89 -5.71 1.65 0.93
C LEU A 89 -4.75 2.17 2.01
N ARG A 90 -5.21 2.18 3.25
CA ARG A 90 -4.45 2.63 4.42
C ARG A 90 -3.85 1.44 5.15
N VAL A 91 -2.53 1.38 5.23
CA VAL A 91 -1.78 0.38 5.99
C VAL A 91 -1.52 0.95 7.38
N VAL A 92 -1.99 0.26 8.42
CA VAL A 92 -1.89 0.70 9.83
C VAL A 92 -0.81 -0.04 10.61
N GLU A 93 -0.44 -1.24 10.17
CA GLU A 93 0.58 -2.09 10.79
C GLU A 93 1.49 -2.67 9.71
N PRO A 94 2.79 -2.86 10.01
CA PRO A 94 3.70 -3.54 9.10
C PRO A 94 3.32 -5.02 8.97
N PRO A 95 3.67 -5.67 7.84
CA PRO A 95 3.53 -7.12 7.73
C PRO A 95 4.33 -7.83 8.82
N ALA A 96 3.83 -9.00 9.25
CA ALA A 96 4.54 -9.84 10.21
C ALA A 96 5.87 -10.34 9.62
N LEU A 97 6.87 -10.62 10.45
CA LEU A 97 8.22 -10.94 9.97
C LEU A 97 8.29 -12.27 9.19
N GLU A 98 7.41 -13.20 9.52
CA GLU A 98 7.19 -14.45 8.79
C GLU A 98 6.61 -14.22 7.39
N MET A 99 6.03 -13.04 7.13
CA MET A 99 5.50 -12.66 5.83
C MET A 99 6.58 -12.21 4.83
N LEU A 100 7.81 -12.03 5.32
CA LEU A 100 8.90 -11.46 4.56
C LEU A 100 9.83 -12.54 4.02
N ASN A 101 10.41 -12.28 2.86
CA ASN A 101 11.47 -13.07 2.27
C ASN A 101 12.73 -12.91 3.12
N GLU A 102 13.28 -14.03 3.57
CA GLU A 102 14.50 -14.08 4.37
C GLU A 102 15.70 -14.22 3.43
N LEU A 103 16.50 -13.18 3.35
CA LEU A 103 17.75 -13.13 2.59
C LEU A 103 18.93 -13.25 3.56
N GLU A 104 20.12 -13.55 3.04
CA GLU A 104 21.34 -13.75 3.83
C GLU A 104 21.59 -12.60 4.84
N ASP A 105 21.40 -11.36 4.39
CA ASP A 105 21.70 -10.16 5.19
C ASP A 105 20.46 -9.35 5.63
N GLY A 106 19.26 -9.93 5.59
CA GLY A 106 18.05 -9.23 6.06
C GLY A 106 16.72 -9.80 5.57
N ARG A 107 15.65 -9.03 5.77
CA ARG A 107 14.29 -9.40 5.35
C ARG A 107 13.71 -8.34 4.42
N ILE A 108 12.92 -8.78 3.44
CA ILE A 108 12.21 -7.89 2.52
C ILE A 108 10.85 -8.47 2.17
N GLY A 109 9.81 -7.65 2.23
CA GLY A 109 8.45 -8.01 1.83
C GLY A 109 8.12 -7.45 0.46
N PHE A 110 7.45 -8.25 -0.36
CA PHE A 110 6.83 -7.82 -1.61
C PHE A 110 5.32 -8.03 -1.49
N ALA A 111 4.54 -7.00 -1.76
CA ALA A 111 3.09 -7.06 -1.75
C ALA A 111 2.51 -6.65 -3.08
N TYR A 112 1.73 -7.55 -3.67
CA TYR A 112 0.95 -7.27 -4.87
C TYR A 112 -0.39 -6.65 -4.49
N LEU A 113 -0.85 -5.69 -5.30
CA LEU A 113 -2.14 -5.05 -5.07
C LEU A 113 -3.21 -5.76 -5.90
N TYR A 114 -4.19 -6.36 -5.23
CA TYR A 114 -5.26 -7.12 -5.84
C TYR A 114 -6.64 -6.54 -5.52
N VAL A 115 -7.56 -6.78 -6.45
CA VAL A 115 -9.01 -6.58 -6.28
C VAL A 115 -9.71 -7.91 -6.52
N TYR A 116 -10.48 -8.36 -5.54
CA TYR A 116 -11.25 -9.60 -5.60
C TYR A 116 -12.62 -9.45 -4.93
N GLU A 117 -13.47 -10.45 -5.13
CA GLU A 117 -14.72 -10.63 -4.39
C GLU A 117 -14.47 -11.53 -3.18
N ASP A 118 -14.85 -11.04 -2.02
CA ASP A 118 -14.88 -11.77 -0.73
C ASP A 118 -16.33 -12.17 -0.47
N LEU A 119 -16.66 -13.42 -0.80
CA LEU A 119 -18.01 -13.99 -0.77
C LEU A 119 -18.40 -14.45 0.63
N ASP A 120 -17.44 -14.90 1.44
CA ASP A 120 -17.68 -15.40 2.81
C ASP A 120 -17.39 -14.38 3.92
N GLY A 121 -16.74 -13.26 3.59
CA GLY A 121 -16.45 -12.15 4.49
C GLY A 121 -15.22 -12.37 5.37
N ASP A 122 -14.35 -13.33 5.05
CA ASP A 122 -13.15 -13.62 5.84
C ASP A 122 -11.95 -12.71 5.52
N GLY A 123 -12.11 -11.83 4.53
CA GLY A 123 -11.09 -10.89 4.08
C GLY A 123 -10.08 -11.47 3.11
N ARG A 124 -10.33 -12.64 2.52
CA ARG A 124 -9.43 -13.32 1.58
C ARG A 124 -10.16 -13.66 0.27
N PRO A 125 -9.42 -13.93 -0.82
CA PRO A 125 -10.04 -14.45 -2.04
C PRO A 125 -10.64 -15.84 -1.79
N ASP A 126 -11.90 -16.05 -2.17
CA ASP A 126 -12.53 -17.37 -2.10
C ASP A 126 -11.82 -18.39 -2.99
N HIS A 127 -11.93 -19.66 -2.62
CA HIS A 127 -11.33 -20.85 -3.28
C HIS A 127 -9.81 -21.01 -3.18
N GLY A 128 -9.16 -20.18 -2.34
CA GLY A 128 -7.75 -20.34 -1.97
C GLY A 128 -6.79 -19.82 -3.05
N GLN A 129 -5.50 -19.77 -2.69
CA GLN A 129 -4.47 -19.07 -3.47
C GLN A 129 -4.23 -19.63 -4.88
N SER A 130 -4.63 -20.87 -5.15
CA SER A 130 -4.45 -21.52 -6.46
C SER A 130 -5.59 -21.27 -7.45
N ASP A 131 -6.76 -20.84 -6.95
CA ASP A 131 -7.96 -20.63 -7.76
C ASP A 131 -8.34 -19.14 -7.67
N TRP A 132 -7.62 -18.33 -8.44
CA TRP A 132 -7.87 -16.89 -8.61
C TRP A 132 -9.20 -16.57 -9.31
N SER A 133 -10.20 -17.45 -9.25
CA SER A 133 -11.53 -17.23 -9.85
C SER A 133 -12.24 -16.01 -9.26
N SER A 134 -11.97 -15.67 -7.99
CA SER A 134 -12.46 -14.45 -7.33
C SER A 134 -11.63 -13.20 -7.65
N LEU A 135 -10.45 -13.34 -8.30
CA LEU A 135 -9.60 -12.21 -8.68
C LEU A 135 -10.23 -11.44 -9.83
N ARG A 136 -10.58 -10.19 -9.57
CA ARG A 136 -11.15 -9.29 -10.58
C ARG A 136 -10.09 -8.45 -11.25
N GLY A 137 -9.05 -8.05 -10.51
CA GLY A 137 -8.00 -7.19 -11.02
C GLY A 137 -6.75 -7.16 -10.16
N MET A 138 -5.67 -6.65 -10.76
CA MET A 138 -4.37 -6.52 -10.13
C MET A 138 -3.65 -5.27 -10.64
N ALA A 139 -2.82 -4.66 -9.80
CA ALA A 139 -1.85 -3.67 -10.27
C ALA A 139 -0.74 -4.41 -10.99
N ARG A 140 -0.65 -4.30 -12.32
CA ARG A 140 0.25 -5.09 -13.20
C ARG A 140 1.69 -4.59 -13.28
N ASN A 141 1.92 -3.39 -12.78
CA ASN A 141 3.17 -2.67 -12.95
C ASN A 141 3.74 -2.12 -11.65
N HIS A 142 3.05 -2.27 -10.51
CA HIS A 142 3.52 -1.82 -9.21
C HIS A 142 3.51 -2.92 -8.16
N VAL A 143 4.50 -2.85 -7.26
CA VAL A 143 4.61 -3.69 -6.06
C VAL A 143 4.88 -2.76 -4.87
N VAL A 144 4.26 -3.05 -3.74
CA VAL A 144 4.64 -2.41 -2.47
C VAL A 144 5.76 -3.21 -1.83
N VAL A 145 6.84 -2.54 -1.47
CA VAL A 145 8.01 -3.16 -0.85
C VAL A 145 8.13 -2.71 0.59
N TYR A 146 8.29 -3.66 1.51
CA TYR A 146 8.56 -3.36 2.92
C TYR A 146 9.94 -3.84 3.33
N VAL A 147 10.74 -2.94 3.88
CA VAL A 147 12.08 -3.22 4.39
C VAL A 147 12.13 -2.88 5.88
N PRO A 148 12.05 -3.86 6.81
CA PRO A 148 12.07 -3.58 8.25
C PRO A 148 13.31 -2.79 8.66
N GLU A 149 14.46 -3.21 8.16
CA GLU A 149 15.76 -2.60 8.40
C GLU A 149 16.60 -2.68 7.12
N LEU A 150 17.21 -1.56 6.72
CA LEU A 150 18.05 -1.49 5.52
C LEU A 150 19.52 -1.43 5.90
N THR A 151 20.12 -2.61 6.08
CA THR A 151 21.54 -2.75 6.39
C THR A 151 22.42 -2.59 5.15
N GLY A 152 23.72 -2.34 5.35
CA GLY A 152 24.69 -2.34 4.26
C GLY A 152 24.82 -3.70 3.57
N GLY A 153 24.71 -4.79 4.34
CA GLY A 153 24.70 -6.16 3.83
C GLY A 153 23.48 -6.41 2.93
N LEU A 154 22.27 -6.12 3.41
CA LEU A 154 21.04 -6.28 2.61
C LEU A 154 21.11 -5.49 1.30
N LYS A 155 21.62 -4.25 1.33
CA LYS A 155 21.84 -3.46 0.10
C LYS A 155 22.82 -4.14 -0.86
N ALA A 156 23.85 -4.83 -0.37
CA ALA A 156 24.77 -5.58 -1.21
C ALA A 156 24.09 -6.81 -1.82
N THR A 157 23.40 -7.62 -1.01
CA THR A 157 22.63 -8.79 -1.48
C THR A 157 21.62 -8.41 -2.57
N LEU A 158 20.85 -7.33 -2.38
CA LEU A 158 19.86 -6.86 -3.35
C LEU A 158 20.48 -6.40 -4.67
N ARG A 159 21.72 -5.87 -4.65
CA ARG A 159 22.46 -5.52 -5.87
C ARG A 159 22.97 -6.75 -6.59
N GLU A 160 23.47 -7.74 -5.85
CA GLU A 160 23.97 -9.00 -6.42
C GLU A 160 22.85 -9.82 -7.07
N LEU A 161 21.66 -9.83 -6.47
CA LEU A 161 20.47 -10.44 -7.04
C LEU A 161 19.86 -9.63 -8.21
N GLU A 162 20.37 -8.42 -8.45
CA GLU A 162 19.87 -7.46 -9.45
C GLU A 162 18.35 -7.20 -9.39
N LEU A 163 17.73 -7.35 -8.21
CA LEU A 163 16.28 -7.22 -8.03
C LEU A 163 15.78 -5.80 -8.30
N PHE A 164 16.60 -4.79 -7.98
CA PHE A 164 16.26 -3.39 -8.23
C PHE A 164 17.26 -2.71 -9.15
N THR A 165 16.76 -1.88 -10.07
CA THR A 165 17.58 -1.02 -10.93
C THR A 165 18.26 0.12 -10.15
N ASN A 166 17.64 0.55 -9.04
CA ASN A 166 18.08 1.68 -8.23
C ASN A 166 18.03 1.36 -6.71
N VAL A 167 18.66 0.26 -6.29
CA VAL A 167 18.72 -0.20 -4.86
C VAL A 167 19.00 0.93 -3.86
N ASP A 168 19.80 1.92 -4.23
CA ASP A 168 20.14 3.04 -3.33
C ASP A 168 18.97 3.96 -2.98
N ALA A 169 17.89 3.95 -3.76
CA ALA A 169 16.66 4.67 -3.47
C ALA A 169 15.77 3.99 -2.41
N LEU A 170 16.04 2.72 -2.08
CA LEU A 170 15.35 2.03 -0.98
C LEU A 170 15.60 2.76 0.35
N LYS A 171 14.54 2.82 1.16
CA LYS A 171 14.57 3.26 2.55
C LYS A 171 13.95 2.19 3.47
N PRO A 172 14.31 2.19 4.76
CA PRO A 172 13.54 1.43 5.76
C PRO A 172 12.05 1.81 5.72
N GLY A 173 11.19 0.83 5.99
CA GLY A 173 9.74 0.95 5.91
C GLY A 173 9.19 0.64 4.52
N PHE A 174 8.05 1.28 4.20
CA PHE A 174 7.33 1.09 2.95
C PHE A 174 7.91 1.91 1.79
N ASN A 175 7.98 1.27 0.64
CA ASN A 175 8.41 1.81 -0.63
C ASN A 175 7.40 1.39 -1.71
N LEU A 176 7.24 2.24 -2.73
CA LEU A 176 6.57 1.84 -3.96
C LEU A 176 7.63 1.48 -5.00
N ALA A 177 7.43 0.36 -5.67
CA ALA A 177 8.28 -0.07 -6.77
C ALA A 177 7.46 -0.27 -8.03
N ARG A 178 8.05 0.05 -9.18
CA ARG A 178 7.48 -0.18 -10.51
C ARG A 178 8.27 -1.26 -11.24
N GLY A 179 7.58 -2.15 -11.95
CA GLY A 179 8.21 -3.14 -12.82
C GLY A 179 8.91 -2.50 -14.02
N VAL A 180 10.11 -2.97 -14.33
CA VAL A 180 10.92 -2.59 -15.48
C VAL A 180 11.10 -3.83 -16.35
N CYS A 181 10.43 -3.83 -17.50
CA CYS A 181 10.38 -4.97 -18.40
C CYS A 181 11.80 -5.36 -18.86
N ALA A 182 12.07 -6.66 -18.87
CA ALA A 182 13.29 -7.19 -19.44
C ALA A 182 13.43 -6.81 -20.93
N THR A 183 14.64 -6.45 -21.35
CA THR A 183 15.03 -6.34 -22.76
C THR A 183 15.55 -7.68 -23.26
N GLU A 184 15.79 -7.85 -24.58
CA GLU A 184 16.32 -9.09 -25.17
C GLU A 184 17.63 -9.61 -24.52
N GLU A 185 18.34 -8.77 -23.75
CA GLU A 185 19.59 -9.10 -23.07
C GLU A 185 19.41 -9.52 -21.59
N ASN A 186 18.20 -9.38 -21.00
CA ASN A 186 17.92 -9.72 -19.61
C ASN A 186 16.82 -10.80 -19.52
N THR A 187 16.96 -11.74 -18.60
CA THR A 187 16.01 -12.86 -18.43
C THR A 187 15.00 -12.64 -17.29
N PHE A 188 15.12 -11.55 -16.52
CA PHE A 188 14.27 -11.25 -15.37
C PHE A 188 13.78 -9.80 -15.40
N ASP A 189 12.52 -9.60 -15.01
CA ASP A 189 11.96 -8.29 -14.75
C ASP A 189 12.59 -7.68 -13.49
N LYS A 190 13.01 -6.42 -13.55
CA LYS A 190 13.61 -5.69 -12.42
C LYS A 190 12.61 -4.71 -11.82
N LEU A 191 12.83 -4.30 -10.58
CA LEU A 191 12.02 -3.27 -9.93
C LEU A 191 12.75 -1.92 -9.86
N GLU A 192 12.02 -0.83 -10.03
CA GLU A 192 12.51 0.53 -9.80
C GLU A 192 11.76 1.14 -8.63
N ILE A 193 12.47 1.61 -7.61
CA ILE A 193 11.86 2.38 -6.52
C ILE A 193 11.44 3.74 -7.05
N VAL A 194 10.16 4.07 -6.88
CA VAL A 194 9.53 5.30 -7.37
C VAL A 194 8.93 6.10 -6.21
N PRO A 195 8.68 7.41 -6.38
CA PRO A 195 7.81 8.16 -5.46
C PRO A 195 6.44 7.48 -5.32
N ASN A 196 5.73 7.76 -4.22
CA ASN A 196 4.38 7.21 -4.02
C ASN A 196 3.40 7.86 -5.02
N GLU A 197 3.24 7.23 -6.17
CA GLU A 197 2.38 7.67 -7.27
C GLU A 197 1.08 6.85 -7.34
N PRO A 198 0.02 7.34 -8.01
CA PRO A 198 -1.22 6.60 -8.16
C PRO A 198 -1.01 5.26 -8.87
N VAL A 199 -1.55 4.18 -8.31
CA VAL A 199 -1.43 2.81 -8.85
C VAL A 199 -2.73 2.36 -9.50
N THR A 200 -2.71 2.15 -10.82
CA THR A 200 -3.87 1.61 -11.54
C THR A 200 -4.01 0.10 -11.32
N VAL A 201 -5.23 -0.33 -11.02
CA VAL A 201 -5.65 -1.73 -11.05
C VAL A 201 -6.50 -2.00 -12.29
N SER A 202 -6.19 -3.08 -13.00
CA SER A 202 -6.92 -3.51 -14.20
C SER A 202 -7.23 -5.00 -14.14
N ALA A 203 -8.11 -5.46 -15.03
CA ALA A 203 -8.34 -6.88 -15.22
C ALA A 203 -7.01 -7.60 -15.60
N PRO A 204 -6.82 -8.87 -15.20
CA PRO A 204 -5.59 -9.61 -15.49
C PRO A 204 -5.28 -9.74 -17.00
N ASP A 205 -6.32 -9.78 -17.84
CA ASP A 205 -6.23 -9.90 -19.29
C ASP A 205 -6.22 -8.55 -20.05
N ASP A 206 -6.23 -7.42 -19.33
CA ASP A 206 -6.24 -6.08 -19.93
C ASP A 206 -4.86 -5.70 -20.51
N GLY A 207 -4.63 -6.05 -21.77
CA GLY A 207 -3.41 -5.74 -22.52
C GLY A 207 -3.10 -4.25 -22.73
N SER A 208 -3.96 -3.33 -22.30
CA SER A 208 -3.67 -1.89 -22.35
C SER A 208 -2.73 -1.42 -21.24
N VAL A 209 -2.59 -2.21 -20.16
CA VAL A 209 -1.66 -1.96 -19.06
C VAL A 209 -0.43 -2.86 -19.21
N PRO A 210 0.76 -2.30 -19.46
CA PRO A 210 1.99 -3.09 -19.55
C PRO A 210 2.25 -3.85 -18.24
N SER A 211 2.60 -5.13 -18.35
CA SER A 211 3.00 -5.98 -17.23
C SER A 211 4.50 -6.22 -17.32
N CYS A 212 5.23 -5.66 -16.36
CA CYS A 212 6.68 -5.81 -16.22
C CYS A 212 7.04 -6.39 -14.85
N ILE A 213 6.08 -7.07 -14.23
CA ILE A 213 6.24 -7.80 -12.97
C ILE A 213 5.91 -9.23 -13.29
N ASN A 214 6.81 -10.13 -12.93
CA ASN A 214 6.56 -11.55 -12.98
C ASN A 214 5.80 -11.93 -11.70
N TYR A 215 4.49 -12.12 -11.83
CA TYR A 215 3.66 -12.64 -10.75
C TYR A 215 3.95 -14.14 -10.69
N HIS A 216 4.54 -14.58 -9.58
CA HIS A 216 4.83 -15.99 -9.33
C HIS A 216 3.56 -16.80 -9.09
#